data_AF-A0A6G3XK42-F1
#
_entry.id   AF-A0A6G3XK42-F1
#
_cell.length_a   1.000
_cell.length_b   1.000
_cell.length_c   1.000
_cell.angle_alpha   90.00
_cell.angle_beta   90.00
_cell.angle_gamma   90.00
#
_symmetry.space_group_name_H-M   'P 1'
#
loop_
_entity.id
_entity.type
_entity.pdbx_description
1 polymer ?
#
loop_
_entity_poly.entity_id
_entity_poly.type
_entity_poly.pdbx_seq_one_letter_code
_entity_poly.pdbx_strand_id
1 'polypeptide(L)'
;VDFGLYFFHCAQRRIDAGYGPYFYLPKLENHYEARLWNDVFVLAQELLGIPRGTVRATVLIETITAAFQMEEILYELREHSAGLNAGRWDYLFSLIKTFGHRTDFLLPDRAKVTMTAPFLRAYTELLVRTCHRRGAHAIGGMAAQVPSKDQAANEAALAKVRLDKEREAEDGFDGSWVAHPGLVPVCQDVFDGVLGDLP
;
A
#
# COMPACT_ATOMS: atom_id res chain seq x y z
N VAL A 1 6.98 6.89 18.29
CA VAL A 1 6.05 7.31 19.36
C VAL A 1 4.64 6.84 19.04
N ASP A 2 4.12 7.15 17.86
CA ASP A 2 2.76 6.79 17.41
C ASP A 2 2.43 5.31 17.58
N PHE A 3 3.29 4.42 17.07
CA PHE A 3 3.17 2.97 17.27
C PHE A 3 2.99 2.61 18.75
N GLY A 4 3.88 3.09 19.60
CA GLY A 4 3.90 2.74 21.03
C GLY A 4 2.62 3.17 21.74
N LEU A 5 2.14 4.39 21.50
CA LEU A 5 0.91 4.90 22.12
C LEU A 5 -0.33 4.13 21.64
N TYR A 6 -0.47 3.92 20.33
CA TYR A 6 -1.59 3.15 19.80
C TYR A 6 -1.57 1.71 20.31
N PHE A 7 -0.42 1.03 20.21
CA PHE A 7 -0.29 -0.36 20.62
C PHE A 7 -0.57 -0.53 22.12
N PHE A 8 0.04 0.30 22.97
CA PHE A 8 -0.15 0.25 24.43
C PHE A 8 -1.61 0.48 24.85
N HIS A 9 -2.29 1.45 24.26
CA HIS A 9 -3.65 1.80 24.69
C HIS A 9 -4.76 0.96 24.03
N CYS A 10 -4.50 0.39 22.86
CA CYS A 10 -5.55 -0.21 22.02
C CYS A 10 -5.36 -1.68 21.71
N ALA A 11 -4.14 -2.25 21.76
CA ALA A 11 -3.90 -3.60 21.24
C ALA A 11 -4.81 -4.66 21.91
N GLN A 12 -4.82 -4.73 23.25
CA GLN A 12 -5.66 -5.71 23.96
C GLN A 12 -7.15 -5.51 23.66
N ARG A 13 -7.63 -4.26 23.65
CA ARG A 13 -9.04 -3.96 23.34
C ARG A 13 -9.44 -4.38 21.93
N ARG A 14 -8.53 -4.28 20.96
CA ARG A 14 -8.77 -4.76 19.59
C ARG A 14 -8.85 -6.28 19.55
N ILE A 15 -7.94 -6.95 20.27
CA ILE A 15 -7.92 -8.42 20.41
C ILE A 15 -9.22 -8.93 21.04
N ASP A 16 -9.66 -8.33 22.15
CA ASP A 16 -10.90 -8.70 22.84
C ASP A 16 -12.14 -8.51 21.94
N ALA A 17 -12.07 -7.57 21.00
CA ALA A 17 -13.11 -7.30 20.01
C ALA A 17 -13.03 -8.19 18.75
N GLY A 18 -12.11 -9.16 18.70
CA GLY A 18 -11.95 -10.08 17.57
C GLY A 18 -11.08 -9.55 16.41
N TYR A 19 -10.32 -8.48 16.62
CA TYR A 19 -9.40 -7.89 15.64
C TYR A 19 -7.95 -7.93 16.15
N GLY A 20 -6.98 -7.52 15.32
CA GLY A 20 -5.61 -7.29 15.76
C GLY A 20 -5.22 -5.79 15.77
N PRO A 21 -4.03 -5.48 16.33
CA PRO A 21 -3.38 -4.19 16.15
C PRO A 21 -2.74 -4.13 14.75
N TYR A 22 -3.28 -3.26 13.89
CA TYR A 22 -2.94 -3.18 12.47
C TYR A 22 -2.21 -1.88 12.14
N PHE A 23 -1.17 -1.95 11.30
CA PHE A 23 -0.32 -0.82 10.97
C PHE A 23 -0.05 -0.70 9.47
N TYR A 24 0.20 0.53 9.03
CA TYR A 24 0.84 0.82 7.76
C TYR A 24 2.24 1.37 8.01
N LEU A 25 3.24 0.82 7.33
CA LEU A 25 4.64 1.22 7.46
C LEU A 25 5.07 2.02 6.23
N PRO A 26 5.19 3.37 6.34
CA PRO A 26 5.51 4.22 5.22
C PRO A 26 7.02 4.33 4.99
N LYS A 27 7.40 4.61 3.73
CA LYS A 27 8.73 5.09 3.32
C LYS A 27 9.92 4.22 3.74
N LEU A 28 9.75 2.91 3.91
CA LEU A 28 10.89 2.03 4.05
C LEU A 28 11.76 2.11 2.79
N GLU A 29 13.08 2.08 2.95
CA GLU A 29 14.04 2.11 1.85
C GLU A 29 14.77 0.78 1.65
N ASN A 30 14.76 -0.11 2.65
CA ASN A 30 15.42 -1.40 2.61
C ASN A 30 14.83 -2.41 3.61
N HIS A 31 15.24 -3.68 3.49
CA HIS A 31 14.78 -4.76 4.37
C HIS A 31 15.34 -4.67 5.81
N TYR A 32 16.46 -4.00 6.06
CA TYR A 32 16.95 -3.81 7.44
C TYR A 32 16.01 -2.92 8.26
N GLU A 33 15.37 -1.94 7.63
CA GLU A 33 14.31 -1.15 8.26
C GLU A 33 13.06 -2.00 8.54
N ALA A 34 12.72 -2.94 7.66
CA ALA A 34 11.65 -3.92 7.91
C ALA A 34 11.99 -4.83 9.10
N ARG A 35 13.25 -5.25 9.23
CA ARG A 35 13.75 -6.01 10.39
C ARG A 35 13.63 -5.21 11.68
N LEU A 36 14.03 -3.94 11.66
CA LEU A 36 13.88 -3.06 12.81
C LEU A 36 12.42 -2.99 13.27
N TRP A 37 11.47 -2.86 12.33
CA TRP A 37 10.04 -2.91 12.66
C TRP A 37 9.61 -4.25 13.25
N ASN A 38 10.10 -5.36 12.71
CA ASN A 38 9.82 -6.67 13.28
C ASN A 38 10.32 -6.78 14.73
N ASP A 39 11.53 -6.31 15.02
CA ASP A 39 12.10 -6.32 16.37
C ASP A 39 11.28 -5.44 17.34
N VAL A 40 10.81 -4.27 16.87
CA VAL A 40 9.90 -3.40 17.62
C VAL A 40 8.58 -4.10 17.94
N PHE A 41 8.00 -4.83 16.99
CA PHE A 41 6.75 -5.58 17.21
C PHE A 41 6.95 -6.70 18.22
N VAL A 42 7.99 -7.52 18.05
CA VAL A 42 8.33 -8.62 18.96
C VAL A 42 8.52 -8.09 20.38
N LEU A 43 9.31 -7.04 20.56
CA LEU A 43 9.54 -6.44 21.88
C LEU A 43 8.23 -5.91 22.50
N ALA A 44 7.40 -5.21 21.74
CA ALA A 44 6.14 -4.68 22.25
C ALA A 44 5.16 -5.80 22.66
N GLN A 45 5.10 -6.87 21.87
CA GLN A 45 4.30 -8.06 22.16
C GLN A 45 4.80 -8.76 23.44
N GLU A 46 6.11 -8.92 23.61
CA GLU A 46 6.71 -9.46 24.84
C GLU A 46 6.39 -8.60 26.06
N LEU A 47 6.58 -7.28 25.97
CA LEU A 47 6.36 -6.36 27.08
C LEU A 47 4.91 -6.32 27.57
N LEU A 48 3.93 -6.53 26.68
CA LEU A 48 2.51 -6.50 27.01
C LEU A 48 1.86 -7.89 27.11
N GLY A 49 2.64 -8.96 26.99
CA GLY A 49 2.13 -10.33 27.04
C GLY A 49 1.20 -10.71 25.88
N ILE A 50 1.35 -10.07 24.72
CA ILE A 50 0.58 -10.35 23.51
C ILE A 50 1.30 -11.44 22.70
N PRO A 51 0.60 -12.46 22.16
CA PRO A 51 1.24 -13.51 21.37
C PRO A 51 2.00 -12.98 20.15
N ARG A 52 3.12 -13.63 19.78
CA ARG A 52 3.87 -13.33 18.55
C ARG A 52 2.99 -13.55 17.32
N GLY A 53 3.15 -12.71 16.30
CA GLY A 53 2.31 -12.76 15.09
C GLY A 53 0.90 -12.19 15.27
N THR A 54 0.55 -11.56 16.39
CA THR A 54 -0.72 -10.84 16.55
C THR A 54 -0.73 -9.50 15.81
N VAL A 55 0.42 -8.81 15.73
CA VAL A 55 0.56 -7.59 14.92
C VAL A 55 0.45 -7.93 13.43
N ARG A 56 -0.24 -7.06 12.69
CA ARG A 56 -0.27 -7.10 11.22
C ARG A 56 0.13 -5.74 10.64
N ALA A 57 0.98 -5.74 9.64
CA ALA A 57 1.55 -4.54 9.04
C ALA A 57 1.58 -4.65 7.51
N THR A 58 1.07 -3.62 6.83
CA THR A 58 1.19 -3.46 5.38
C THR A 58 2.27 -2.44 5.08
N VAL A 59 3.25 -2.77 4.24
CA VAL A 59 4.35 -1.88 3.90
C VAL A 59 4.04 -1.10 2.62
N LEU A 60 4.19 0.22 2.65
CA LEU A 60 4.10 1.02 1.42
C LEU A 60 5.41 0.91 0.67
N ILE A 61 5.39 0.32 -0.52
CA ILE A 61 6.54 0.33 -1.43
C ILE A 61 6.53 1.64 -2.20
N GLU A 62 6.80 2.72 -1.50
CA GLU A 62 6.74 4.08 -2.04
C GLU A 62 8.12 4.74 -2.13
N THR A 63 9.17 3.93 -2.10
CA THR A 63 10.54 4.34 -2.38
C THR A 63 11.13 3.48 -3.49
N ILE A 64 11.98 4.09 -4.33
CA ILE A 64 12.55 3.38 -5.49
C ILE A 64 13.46 2.23 -5.05
N THR A 65 14.14 2.36 -3.92
CA THR A 65 15.03 1.31 -3.38
C THR A 65 14.25 0.14 -2.79
N ALA A 66 13.12 0.38 -2.11
CA ALA A 66 12.28 -0.70 -1.59
C ALA A 66 11.67 -1.57 -2.68
N ALA A 67 11.41 -1.02 -3.88
CA ALA A 67 10.91 -1.81 -5.01
C ALA A 67 11.88 -2.93 -5.45
N PHE A 68 13.18 -2.80 -5.16
CA PHE A 68 14.18 -3.85 -5.42
C PHE A 68 14.37 -4.82 -4.25
N GLN A 69 13.66 -4.63 -3.13
CA GLN A 69 13.83 -5.44 -1.91
C GLN A 69 12.49 -5.95 -1.37
N MET A 70 11.45 -6.04 -2.21
CA MET A 70 10.11 -6.43 -1.78
C MET A 70 10.07 -7.85 -1.20
N GLU A 71 10.82 -8.80 -1.76
CA GLU A 71 10.89 -10.17 -1.23
C GLU A 71 11.54 -10.21 0.15
N GLU A 72 12.64 -9.48 0.33
CA GLU A 72 13.37 -9.39 1.59
C GLU A 72 12.56 -8.64 2.66
N ILE A 73 11.86 -7.56 2.30
CA ILE A 73 10.95 -6.84 3.22
C ILE A 73 9.86 -7.79 3.72
N LEU A 74 9.22 -8.55 2.81
CA LEU A 74 8.22 -9.55 3.20
C LEU A 74 8.82 -10.65 4.08
N TYR A 75 10.06 -11.07 3.81
CA TYR A 75 10.75 -12.08 4.61
C TYR A 75 11.04 -11.60 6.04
N GLU A 76 11.58 -10.40 6.20
CA GLU A 76 11.90 -9.82 7.51
C GLU A 76 10.65 -9.60 8.36
N LEU A 77 9.50 -9.32 7.71
CA LEU A 77 8.20 -9.15 8.36
C LEU A 77 7.30 -10.39 8.27
N ARG A 78 7.79 -11.58 7.90
CA ARG A 78 6.94 -12.75 7.55
C ARG A 78 5.92 -13.19 8.61
N GLU A 79 6.16 -12.90 9.88
CA GLU A 79 5.22 -13.21 10.97
C GLU A 79 4.22 -12.09 11.26
N HIS A 80 4.46 -10.90 10.73
CA HIS A 80 3.69 -9.67 10.98
C HIS A 80 3.19 -9.00 9.70
N SER A 81 3.51 -9.51 8.51
CA SER A 81 3.11 -8.91 7.24
C SER A 81 1.63 -9.16 6.94
N ALA A 82 0.98 -8.14 6.39
CA ALA A 82 -0.34 -8.21 5.78
C ALA A 82 -0.33 -7.83 4.30
N GLY A 83 0.85 -7.66 3.70
CA GLY A 83 0.99 -7.29 2.29
C GLY A 83 1.83 -6.05 2.03
N LEU A 84 1.85 -5.64 0.77
CA LEU A 84 2.50 -4.45 0.27
C LEU A 84 1.47 -3.53 -0.39
N ASN A 85 1.73 -2.23 -0.38
CA ASN A 85 0.90 -1.23 -1.05
C ASN A 85 1.69 -0.47 -2.11
N ALA A 86 1.03 -0.17 -3.23
CA ALA A 86 1.57 0.61 -4.32
C ALA A 86 1.35 2.13 -4.10
N GLY A 87 2.43 2.91 -4.16
CA GLY A 87 2.40 4.37 -4.07
C GLY A 87 2.83 5.04 -5.37
N ARG A 88 2.18 6.16 -5.74
CA ARG A 88 2.57 6.96 -6.92
C ARG A 88 3.45 8.14 -6.55
N TRP A 89 2.94 9.06 -5.74
CA TRP A 89 3.59 10.36 -5.54
C TRP A 89 4.90 10.26 -4.76
N ASP A 90 4.91 9.52 -3.66
CA ASP A 90 6.12 9.29 -2.88
C ASP A 90 7.16 8.45 -3.65
N TYR A 91 6.71 7.52 -4.50
CA TYR A 91 7.61 6.75 -5.37
C TYR A 91 8.31 7.64 -6.42
N LEU A 92 7.55 8.49 -7.10
CA LEU A 92 8.12 9.48 -8.04
C LEU A 92 9.05 10.46 -7.33
N PHE A 93 8.67 10.92 -6.14
CA PHE A 93 9.52 11.77 -5.30
C PHE A 93 10.82 11.05 -4.93
N SER A 94 10.76 9.78 -4.51
CA SER A 94 11.92 8.96 -4.18
C SER A 94 12.86 8.77 -5.37
N LEU A 95 12.31 8.59 -6.58
CA LEU A 95 13.10 8.51 -7.81
C LEU A 95 13.87 9.82 -8.06
N ILE A 96 13.21 10.97 -7.95
CA ILE A 96 13.85 12.29 -8.09
C ILE A 96 14.89 12.51 -6.98
N LYS A 97 14.58 12.15 -5.73
CA LYS A 97 15.50 12.26 -4.59
C LYS A 97 16.78 11.44 -4.82
N THR A 98 16.62 10.23 -5.34
CA THR A 98 17.71 9.25 -5.50
C THR A 98 18.55 9.54 -6.73
N PHE A 99 17.92 9.89 -7.86
CA PHE A 99 18.58 10.01 -9.15
C PHE A 99 18.56 11.41 -9.75
N GLY A 100 18.05 12.43 -9.05
CA GLY A 100 17.91 13.79 -9.58
C GLY A 100 19.23 14.49 -9.93
N HIS A 101 20.37 13.97 -9.47
CA HIS A 101 21.69 14.41 -9.89
C HIS A 101 22.10 13.89 -11.29
N ARG A 102 21.31 12.99 -11.89
CA ARG A 102 21.54 12.40 -13.22
C ARG A 102 20.54 12.94 -14.22
N THR A 103 21.04 13.54 -15.30
CA THR A 103 20.20 14.09 -16.38
C THR A 103 19.39 13.02 -17.14
N ASP A 104 19.83 11.76 -17.10
CA ASP A 104 19.10 10.64 -17.71
C ASP A 104 17.77 10.30 -16.99
N PHE A 105 17.57 10.81 -15.77
CA PHE A 105 16.41 10.52 -14.91
C PHE A 105 15.46 11.72 -14.78
N LEU A 106 15.52 12.68 -15.72
CA LEU A 106 14.58 13.79 -15.78
C LEU A 106 13.17 13.29 -16.11
N LEU A 107 12.23 13.53 -15.19
CA LEU A 107 10.83 13.20 -15.37
C LEU A 107 10.07 14.38 -16.01
N PRO A 108 9.06 14.11 -16.86
CA PRO A 108 8.15 15.16 -17.29
C PRO A 108 7.27 15.63 -16.13
N ASP A 109 6.41 16.61 -16.41
CA ASP A 109 5.44 17.10 -15.43
C ASP A 109 4.65 15.92 -14.81
N ARG A 110 4.56 15.90 -13.48
CA ARG A 110 4.09 14.77 -12.66
C ARG A 110 2.68 14.32 -13.04
N ALA A 111 1.84 15.24 -13.52
CA ALA A 111 0.49 14.94 -13.99
C ALA A 111 0.48 13.99 -15.20
N LYS A 112 1.53 14.05 -16.04
CA LYS A 112 1.71 13.20 -17.24
C LYS A 112 2.30 11.83 -16.92
N VAL A 113 2.91 11.65 -15.74
CA VAL A 113 3.50 10.37 -15.31
C VAL A 113 2.44 9.51 -14.62
N THR A 114 1.57 8.87 -15.39
CA THR A 114 0.47 7.99 -14.91
C THR A 114 0.97 6.59 -14.55
N MET A 115 0.16 5.81 -13.84
CA MET A 115 0.50 4.41 -13.47
C MET A 115 0.72 3.49 -14.67
N THR A 116 0.31 3.91 -15.88
CA THR A 116 0.55 3.22 -17.15
C THR A 116 1.93 3.50 -17.76
N ALA A 117 2.72 4.41 -17.19
CA ALA A 117 4.10 4.63 -17.65
C ALA A 117 4.92 3.35 -17.47
N PRO A 118 5.81 2.97 -18.42
CA PRO A 118 6.45 1.65 -18.42
C PRO A 118 7.13 1.24 -17.12
N PHE A 119 7.85 2.16 -16.46
CA PHE A 119 8.54 1.86 -15.21
C PHE A 119 7.59 1.73 -14.01
N LEU A 120 6.51 2.51 -13.97
CA LEU A 120 5.48 2.37 -12.92
C LEU A 120 4.70 1.08 -13.11
N ARG A 121 4.41 0.72 -14.36
CA ARG A 121 3.77 -0.55 -14.71
C ARG A 121 4.61 -1.75 -14.28
N ALA A 122 5.91 -1.74 -14.61
CA ALA A 122 6.84 -2.78 -14.19
C ALA A 122 6.93 -2.89 -12.66
N TYR A 123 6.93 -1.75 -11.96
CA TYR A 123 6.90 -1.69 -10.51
C TYR A 123 5.62 -2.34 -9.92
N THR A 124 4.43 -2.00 -10.42
CA THR A 124 3.18 -2.55 -9.90
C THR A 124 3.01 -4.03 -10.22
N GLU A 125 3.39 -4.47 -11.41
CA GLU A 125 3.37 -5.90 -11.78
C GLU A 125 4.35 -6.73 -10.93
N LEU A 126 5.53 -6.19 -10.64
CA LEU A 126 6.48 -6.83 -9.75
C LEU A 126 5.91 -6.92 -8.32
N LEU A 127 5.24 -5.87 -7.83
CA LEU A 127 4.63 -5.86 -6.50
C LEU A 127 3.56 -6.95 -6.37
N VAL A 128 2.59 -6.99 -7.29
CA VAL A 128 1.52 -8.02 -7.31
C VAL A 128 2.13 -9.41 -7.33
N ARG A 129 3.03 -9.68 -8.28
CA ARG A 129 3.71 -10.98 -8.40
C ARG A 129 4.45 -11.38 -7.13
N THR A 130 5.12 -10.42 -6.49
CA THR A 130 5.91 -10.67 -5.27
C THR A 130 5.01 -11.00 -4.08
N CYS A 131 3.96 -10.20 -3.88
CA CYS A 131 2.96 -10.42 -2.84
C CYS A 131 2.30 -11.79 -2.97
N HIS A 132 1.74 -12.09 -4.14
CA HIS A 132 1.00 -13.34 -4.39
C HIS A 132 1.91 -14.57 -4.30
N ARG A 133 3.16 -14.49 -4.76
CA ARG A 133 4.16 -15.57 -4.58
C ARG A 133 4.37 -15.94 -3.12
N ARG A 134 4.20 -14.97 -2.21
CA ARG A 134 4.41 -15.13 -0.76
C ARG A 134 3.10 -15.27 0.02
N GLY A 135 1.94 -15.34 -0.65
CA GLY A 135 0.62 -15.40 -0.01
C GLY A 135 0.28 -14.13 0.78
N ALA A 136 0.77 -12.97 0.35
CA ALA A 136 0.51 -11.68 0.97
C ALA A 136 -0.34 -10.81 0.02
N HIS A 137 -1.06 -9.82 0.57
CA HIS A 137 -1.88 -8.93 -0.26
C HIS A 137 -1.04 -7.90 -1.02
N ALA A 138 -1.45 -7.59 -2.25
CA ALA A 138 -1.04 -6.46 -3.05
C ALA A 138 -2.17 -5.43 -3.06
N ILE A 139 -1.92 -4.25 -2.49
CA ILE A 139 -2.91 -3.16 -2.42
C ILE A 139 -2.56 -2.06 -3.42
N GLY A 140 -3.53 -1.66 -4.24
CA GLY A 140 -3.43 -0.62 -5.25
C GLY A 140 -3.31 0.79 -4.67
N GLY A 141 -3.12 1.76 -5.55
CA GLY A 141 -2.85 3.14 -5.18
C GLY A 141 -4.09 3.92 -4.75
N MET A 142 -3.89 5.19 -4.37
CA MET A 142 -4.94 6.08 -3.91
C MET A 142 -5.76 6.69 -5.06
N ALA A 143 -7.09 6.58 -5.00
CA ALA A 143 -8.02 7.48 -5.68
C ALA A 143 -8.31 8.71 -4.79
N ALA A 144 -7.71 9.85 -5.15
CA ALA A 144 -7.72 11.07 -4.35
C ALA A 144 -8.76 12.13 -4.80
N GLN A 145 -9.62 11.79 -5.77
CA GLN A 145 -10.60 12.71 -6.32
C GLN A 145 -11.65 13.08 -5.28
N VAL A 146 -11.90 14.38 -5.10
CA VAL A 146 -12.99 14.86 -4.24
C VAL A 146 -14.23 15.04 -5.10
N PRO A 147 -15.37 14.40 -4.78
CA PRO A 147 -16.61 14.57 -5.55
C PRO A 147 -17.03 16.04 -5.65
N SER A 148 -17.44 16.45 -6.85
CA SER A 148 -17.87 17.83 -7.14
C SER A 148 -19.39 17.97 -7.01
N LYS A 149 -19.86 19.19 -6.72
CA LYS A 149 -21.29 19.55 -6.82
C LYS A 149 -21.74 19.74 -8.27
N ASP A 150 -20.81 20.01 -9.18
CA ASP A 150 -21.08 20.01 -10.61
C ASP A 150 -21.20 18.56 -11.08
N GLN A 151 -22.40 18.20 -11.53
CA GLN A 151 -22.73 16.84 -11.94
C GLN A 151 -21.85 16.35 -13.10
N ALA A 152 -21.64 17.18 -14.13
CA ALA A 152 -20.86 16.76 -15.29
C ALA A 152 -19.38 16.56 -14.93
N ALA A 153 -18.82 17.46 -14.13
CA ALA A 153 -17.45 17.33 -13.64
C ALA A 153 -17.28 16.11 -12.71
N ASN A 154 -18.30 15.84 -11.87
CA ASN A 154 -18.29 14.69 -10.97
C ASN A 154 -18.37 13.36 -11.73
N GLU A 155 -19.27 13.25 -12.71
CA GLU A 155 -19.39 12.07 -13.57
C GLU A 155 -18.09 11.76 -14.32
N ALA A 156 -17.45 12.79 -14.90
CA ALA A 156 -16.16 12.63 -15.57
C ALA A 156 -15.04 12.19 -14.62
N ALA A 157 -15.01 12.73 -13.39
CA ALA A 157 -14.04 12.33 -12.38
C ALA A 157 -14.25 10.88 -11.92
N LEU A 158 -15.49 10.47 -11.67
CA LEU A 158 -15.84 9.12 -11.27
C LEU A 158 -15.56 8.11 -12.39
N ALA A 159 -15.81 8.45 -13.64
CA ALA A 159 -15.45 7.60 -14.79
C ALA A 159 -13.94 7.36 -14.85
N LYS A 160 -13.12 8.38 -14.57
CA LYS A 160 -11.66 8.22 -14.49
C LYS A 160 -11.23 7.34 -13.33
N VAL A 161 -11.83 7.51 -12.15
CA VAL A 161 -11.57 6.64 -10.98
C VAL A 161 -11.92 5.19 -11.32
N ARG A 162 -13.09 4.95 -11.90
CA ARG A 162 -13.54 3.62 -12.33
C ARG A 162 -12.52 2.96 -13.25
N LEU A 163 -12.13 3.63 -14.33
CA LEU A 163 -11.11 3.10 -15.27
C LEU A 163 -9.77 2.81 -14.60
N ASP A 164 -9.33 3.69 -13.68
CA ASP A 164 -8.08 3.47 -12.95
C ASP A 164 -8.16 2.26 -12.02
N LYS A 165 -9.34 1.98 -11.44
CA LYS A 165 -9.57 0.84 -10.54
C LYS A 165 -9.85 -0.47 -11.27
N GLU A 166 -10.50 -0.42 -12.42
CA GLU A 166 -10.72 -1.59 -13.28
C GLU A 166 -9.37 -2.15 -13.68
N ARG A 167 -8.45 -1.28 -14.10
CA ARG A 167 -7.06 -1.67 -14.37
C ARG A 167 -6.37 -2.27 -13.14
N GLU A 168 -6.47 -1.65 -11.96
CA GLU A 168 -5.84 -2.19 -10.74
C GLU A 168 -6.38 -3.60 -10.41
N ALA A 169 -7.69 -3.80 -10.50
CA ALA A 169 -8.30 -5.10 -10.25
C ALA A 169 -7.87 -6.14 -11.32
N GLU A 170 -7.89 -5.78 -12.60
CA GLU A 170 -7.43 -6.64 -13.70
C GLU A 170 -5.94 -6.99 -13.62
N ASP A 171 -5.12 -6.10 -13.04
CA ASP A 171 -3.69 -6.33 -12.81
C ASP A 171 -3.40 -7.32 -11.67
N GLY A 172 -4.43 -7.70 -10.91
CA GLY A 172 -4.34 -8.63 -9.78
C GLY A 172 -4.07 -7.96 -8.44
N PHE A 173 -4.42 -6.69 -8.25
CA PHE A 173 -4.45 -6.12 -6.90
C PHE A 173 -5.64 -6.68 -6.10
N ASP A 174 -5.44 -6.93 -4.81
CA ASP A 174 -6.45 -7.49 -3.90
C ASP A 174 -7.33 -6.40 -3.26
N GLY A 175 -7.01 -5.13 -3.51
CA GLY A 175 -7.76 -4.00 -2.99
C GLY A 175 -7.16 -2.66 -3.39
N SER A 176 -7.77 -1.57 -2.94
CA SER A 176 -7.40 -0.22 -3.36
C SER A 176 -7.66 0.81 -2.26
N TRP A 177 -7.03 2.00 -2.38
CA TRP A 177 -7.26 3.14 -1.50
C TRP A 177 -8.18 4.20 -2.09
N VAL A 178 -9.00 4.80 -1.23
CA VAL A 178 -9.83 5.98 -1.54
C VAL A 178 -9.64 7.05 -0.47
N ALA A 179 -9.63 8.32 -0.89
CA ALA A 179 -9.48 9.46 0.02
C ALA A 179 -10.82 10.02 0.50
N HIS A 180 -11.93 9.62 -0.13
CA HIS A 180 -13.26 10.17 0.14
C HIS A 180 -14.30 9.04 0.22
N PRO A 181 -15.19 9.02 1.25
CA PRO A 181 -16.22 7.98 1.41
C PRO A 181 -17.11 7.79 0.18
N GLY A 182 -17.43 8.86 -0.54
CA GLY A 182 -18.23 8.81 -1.77
C GLY A 182 -17.58 8.03 -2.93
N LEU A 183 -16.29 7.68 -2.84
CA LEU A 183 -15.61 6.83 -3.82
C LEU A 183 -15.63 5.34 -3.46
N VAL A 184 -16.04 4.99 -2.22
CA VAL A 184 -16.06 3.60 -1.75
C VAL A 184 -16.95 2.74 -2.65
N PRO A 185 -18.21 3.09 -2.96
CA PRO A 185 -19.07 2.22 -3.77
C PRO A 185 -18.49 1.98 -5.16
N VAL A 186 -17.91 3.01 -5.79
CA VAL A 186 -17.32 2.88 -7.13
C VAL A 186 -16.13 1.93 -7.14
N CYS A 187 -15.26 1.99 -6.12
CA CYS A 187 -14.13 1.08 -6.04
C CYS A 187 -14.58 -0.33 -5.68
N GLN A 188 -15.55 -0.46 -4.76
CA GLN A 188 -16.09 -1.75 -4.36
C GLN A 188 -16.74 -2.47 -5.56
N ASP A 189 -17.63 -1.81 -6.30
CA ASP A 189 -18.29 -2.40 -7.48
C ASP A 189 -17.28 -2.94 -8.51
N VAL A 190 -16.17 -2.23 -8.68
CA VAL A 190 -15.11 -2.60 -9.62
C VAL A 190 -14.34 -3.82 -9.15
N PHE A 191 -13.91 -3.84 -7.89
CA PHE A 191 -13.16 -4.97 -7.33
C PHE A 191 -14.06 -6.21 -7.18
N ASP A 192 -15.30 -6.06 -6.71
CA ASP A 192 -16.28 -7.14 -6.61
C ASP A 192 -16.57 -7.77 -7.99
N GLY A 193 -16.59 -6.96 -9.06
CA GLY A 193 -16.80 -7.43 -10.43
C GLY A 193 -15.66 -8.28 -10.99
N VAL A 194 -14.43 -8.12 -10.49
CA VAL A 194 -13.25 -8.88 -10.93
C VAL A 194 -12.93 -10.05 -10.00
N LEU A 195 -12.99 -9.83 -8.69
CA LEU A 195 -12.64 -10.82 -7.67
C LEU A 195 -13.79 -11.80 -7.39
N GLY A 196 -15.05 -11.34 -7.48
CA GLY A 196 -16.22 -12.15 -7.15
C GLY A 196 -16.16 -12.66 -5.71
N ASP A 197 -16.21 -13.99 -5.54
CA ASP A 197 -16.13 -14.66 -4.23
C ASP A 197 -14.68 -15.02 -3.82
N LEU A 198 -13.68 -14.69 -4.64
CA LEU A 198 -12.27 -14.96 -4.32
C LEU A 198 -11.78 -13.95 -3.27
N PRO A 199 -10.94 -14.39 -2.30
CA PRO A 199 -10.24 -13.46 -1.42
C PRO A 199 -9.25 -12.58 -2.19
#